data_AF-A0A671XGE8-F1
#
_entry.id   AF-A0A671XGE8-F1
#
_cell.length_a   1.000
_cell.length_b   1.000
_cell.length_c   1.000
_cell.angle_alpha   90.00
_cell.angle_beta   90.00
_cell.angle_gamma   90.00
#
_symmetry.space_group_name_H-M   'P 1'
#
loop_
_entity.id
_entity.type
_entity.pdbx_description
1 polymer ?
#
loop_
_entity_poly.entity_id
_entity_poly.type
_entity_poly.pdbx_seq_one_letter_code
_entity_poly.pdbx_strand_id
1 'polypeptide(L)'
;MTSSPVHKRDLLVKLTDDIDPYFLFNLSISEEDFQSLKVQQGLLIDFASFPQKFIDLLNLCYSEQETDNPRFLLHLSCQSPVLGGPANFSVVETNAFKHLNHLSLRLAQGSDKEIKDYLAVCLSSLKAEKQDLEMRLKKTEDDLSRQLSYAQQTLSEKTKELDKLRSDWTSQTSCLSSRHSLELQSERGKVLQSRLQQQTEQLRQELESAHKKSSQQLQSRLSELEASCKELTERKYKNESVIRDQKIKLVGVEEECQHLKQQVLSLRRENSTLDTEVHEKERLVSQLQMRVAVLEQEINDKDQLMCRTKEMLEATQQQKESVEENAESKELQIRKLEATVKSLSEELIKANGIIKKLQGEVRGLVGKIKVKNTVTVSQEKVLQDVSDKLQGVTKDLQSTHQQLITKNEQVCLRSCVFKASFLKSPVCSDWSHLRGQSHHCLLTRGMVLPTQLDYGSLCRCFSGC
;
A
#
# COMPACT_ATOMS: atom_id res chain seq x y z
N MET A 1 69.35 175.03 35.80
CA MET A 1 70.21 174.18 34.94
C MET A 1 69.73 172.74 35.08
N THR A 2 69.76 171.96 34.01
CA THR A 2 69.29 170.56 33.99
C THR A 2 70.42 169.61 34.37
N SER A 3 70.39 169.07 35.60
CA SER A 3 71.26 167.95 35.98
C SER A 3 70.67 166.66 35.44
N SER A 4 71.30 166.09 34.40
CA SER A 4 70.98 164.74 33.95
C SER A 4 71.10 163.75 35.11
N PRO A 5 70.26 162.71 35.20
CA PRO A 5 70.46 161.66 36.19
C PRO A 5 71.77 160.94 35.85
N VAL A 6 72.80 161.16 36.67
CA VAL A 6 74.02 160.35 36.62
C VAL A 6 73.58 158.92 36.91
N HIS A 7 73.91 157.98 36.02
CA HIS A 7 73.65 156.56 36.21
C HIS A 7 74.58 156.01 37.31
N LYS A 8 74.33 156.37 38.58
CA LYS A 8 74.95 155.70 39.72
C LYS A 8 74.60 154.22 39.64
N ARG A 9 75.64 153.40 39.49
CA ARG A 9 75.56 151.96 39.64
C ARG A 9 75.75 151.68 41.13
N ASP A 10 74.65 151.42 41.81
CA ASP A 10 74.65 151.05 43.22
C ASP A 10 74.28 149.56 43.32
N LEU A 11 75.12 148.78 44.00
CA LEU A 11 74.83 147.38 44.28
C LEU A 11 73.94 147.31 45.52
N LEU A 12 72.69 146.89 45.33
CA LEU A 12 71.77 146.56 46.42
C LEU A 12 71.87 145.08 46.78
N VAL A 13 72.25 144.82 48.02
CA VAL A 13 72.14 143.51 48.68
C VAL A 13 70.99 143.59 49.69
N LYS A 14 70.11 142.59 49.67
CA LYS A 14 69.04 142.40 50.65
C LYS A 14 69.14 141.01 51.24
N LEU A 15 68.96 140.92 52.54
CA LEU A 15 68.82 139.66 53.28
C LEU A 15 67.47 139.67 53.99
N THR A 16 66.70 138.61 53.80
CA THR A 16 65.32 138.45 54.26
C THR A 16 65.09 137.05 54.81
N ASP A 17 64.04 136.87 55.61
CA ASP A 17 63.57 135.57 56.07
C ASP A 17 62.18 135.30 55.47
N ASP A 18 61.93 134.06 55.05
CA ASP A 18 60.61 133.61 54.58
C ASP A 18 59.63 133.36 55.75
N ILE A 19 60.15 133.23 56.98
CA ILE A 19 59.38 132.99 58.21
C ILE A 19 58.99 134.30 58.91
N ASP A 20 59.86 135.31 58.94
CA ASP A 20 59.59 136.64 59.50
C ASP A 20 59.58 137.75 58.42
N PRO A 21 58.40 138.21 57.96
CA PRO A 21 58.27 139.30 56.99
C PRO A 21 58.83 140.66 57.45
N TYR A 22 59.18 140.84 58.72
CA TYR A 22 59.84 142.03 59.23
C TYR A 22 61.36 141.92 59.26
N PHE A 23 61.91 140.72 59.05
CA PHE A 23 63.35 140.50 58.92
C PHE A 23 63.82 141.01 57.55
N LEU A 24 64.32 142.24 57.53
CA LEU A 24 64.94 142.87 56.37
C LEU A 24 66.26 143.51 56.79
N PHE A 25 67.34 143.13 56.11
CA PHE A 25 68.64 143.80 56.21
C PHE A 25 69.05 144.29 54.82
N ASN A 26 69.30 145.59 54.71
CA ASN A 26 69.64 146.28 53.46
C ASN A 26 71.11 146.70 53.46
N LEU A 27 71.74 146.64 52.28
CA LEU A 27 73.03 147.27 52.01
C LEU A 27 73.02 147.81 50.59
N SER A 28 73.32 149.11 50.45
CA SER A 28 73.65 149.74 49.16
C SER A 28 75.14 150.05 49.15
N ILE A 29 75.87 149.60 48.13
CA ILE A 29 77.27 149.95 47.88
C ILE A 29 77.31 150.73 46.57
N SER A 30 77.62 152.03 46.61
CA SER A 30 77.96 152.76 45.39
C SER A 30 79.42 152.50 44.98
N GLU A 31 79.76 152.79 43.73
CA GLU A 31 81.14 152.61 43.21
C GLU A 31 82.20 153.40 44.01
N GLU A 32 81.80 154.48 44.69
CA GLU A 32 82.63 155.29 45.59
C GLU A 32 82.87 154.56 46.93
N ASP A 33 81.81 154.03 47.55
CA ASP A 33 81.89 153.23 48.78
C ASP A 33 82.71 151.95 48.57
N PHE A 34 82.60 151.36 47.38
CA PHE A 34 83.35 150.17 47.03
C PHE A 34 84.87 150.38 47.06
N GLN A 35 85.39 151.56 46.70
CA GLN A 35 86.84 151.81 46.81
C GLN A 35 87.32 151.75 48.26
N SER A 36 86.50 152.24 49.20
CA SER A 36 86.78 152.13 50.63
C SER A 36 86.70 150.68 51.11
N LEU A 37 85.67 149.93 50.70
CA LEU A 37 85.51 148.50 51.00
C LEU A 37 86.68 147.66 50.47
N LYS A 38 87.08 147.94 49.22
CA LYS A 38 88.19 147.30 48.50
C LYS A 38 89.51 147.44 49.25
N VAL A 39 89.85 148.64 49.71
CA VAL A 39 91.07 148.89 50.50
C VAL A 39 90.96 148.27 51.90
N GLN A 40 89.81 148.39 52.56
CA GLN A 40 89.60 147.86 53.92
C GLN A 40 89.69 146.33 54.01
N GLN A 41 89.35 145.61 52.95
CA GLN A 41 89.31 144.13 52.92
C GLN A 41 90.30 143.50 51.94
N GLY A 42 91.19 144.30 51.34
CA GLY A 42 92.22 143.81 50.41
C GLY A 42 91.66 143.17 49.13
N LEU A 43 90.45 143.55 48.71
CA LEU A 43 89.81 142.95 47.53
C LEU A 43 90.61 143.29 46.27
N LEU A 44 90.91 142.31 45.42
CA LEU A 44 91.70 142.55 44.21
C LEU A 44 90.84 142.97 43.00
N ILE A 45 89.55 142.64 43.03
CA ILE A 45 88.59 142.83 41.94
C ILE A 45 88.04 144.28 41.85
N ASP A 46 87.43 144.62 40.72
CA ASP A 46 86.76 145.90 40.49
C ASP A 46 85.27 145.84 40.89
N PHE A 47 84.60 146.99 40.85
CA PHE A 47 83.19 147.09 41.23
C PHE A 47 82.27 146.33 40.27
N ALA A 48 82.62 146.22 38.98
CA ALA A 48 81.82 145.47 38.00
C ALA A 48 81.89 143.95 38.21
N SER A 49 83.03 143.41 38.64
CA SER A 49 83.18 141.97 38.92
C SER A 49 82.73 141.57 40.33
N PHE A 50 82.62 142.52 41.26
CA PHE A 50 82.27 142.26 42.65
C PHE A 50 80.93 141.53 42.87
N PRO A 51 79.80 141.89 42.21
CA PRO A 51 78.54 141.18 42.37
C PRO A 51 78.64 139.68 42.02
N GLN A 52 79.31 139.35 40.91
CA GLN A 52 79.49 137.95 40.51
C GLN A 52 80.37 137.20 41.51
N LYS A 53 81.47 137.80 41.98
CA LYS A 53 82.34 137.15 42.96
C LYS A 53 81.69 136.99 44.34
N PHE A 54 80.75 137.87 44.69
CA PHE A 54 79.92 137.68 45.87
C PHE A 54 78.90 136.54 45.67
N ILE A 55 78.25 136.46 44.51
CA ILE A 55 77.37 135.32 44.15
C ILE A 55 78.14 133.99 44.16
N ASP A 56 79.36 133.95 43.63
CA ASP A 56 80.22 132.75 43.67
C ASP A 56 80.46 132.28 45.12
N LEU A 57 80.71 133.22 46.05
CA LEU A 57 80.89 132.93 47.48
C LEU A 57 79.59 132.46 48.17
N LEU A 58 78.44 133.07 47.83
CA LEU A 58 77.13 132.64 48.34
C LEU A 58 76.78 131.22 47.86
N ASN A 59 77.10 130.90 46.59
CA ASN A 59 76.88 129.58 46.01
C ASN A 59 77.74 128.49 46.68
N LEU A 60 78.96 128.79 47.14
CA LEU A 60 79.76 127.85 47.94
C LEU A 60 79.05 127.51 49.25
N CYS A 61 78.57 128.51 49.98
CA CYS A 61 77.82 128.31 51.24
C CYS A 61 76.52 127.51 51.01
N TYR A 62 75.77 127.84 49.95
CA TYR A 62 74.55 127.11 49.57
C TYR A 62 74.85 125.64 49.19
N SER A 63 75.94 125.39 48.47
CA SER A 63 76.34 124.02 48.06
C SER A 63 76.74 123.11 49.22
N GLU A 64 77.12 123.68 50.37
CA GLU A 64 77.48 122.94 51.58
C GLU A 64 76.36 122.98 52.65
N GLN A 65 75.17 123.55 52.37
CA GLN A 65 74.07 123.76 53.33
C GLN A 65 73.56 122.49 54.02
N GLU A 66 73.57 121.34 53.35
CA GLU A 66 73.14 120.05 53.94
C GLU A 66 74.30 119.26 54.59
N THR A 67 75.49 119.86 54.70
CA THR A 67 76.68 119.21 55.27
C THR A 67 76.69 119.34 56.79
N ASP A 68 76.94 118.25 57.50
CA ASP A 68 77.05 118.23 58.98
C ASP A 68 78.22 119.10 59.52
N ASN A 69 79.29 119.24 58.74
CA ASN A 69 80.44 120.09 59.02
C ASN A 69 80.77 120.96 57.79
N PRO A 70 80.01 122.04 57.53
CA PRO A 70 80.21 122.90 56.37
C PRO A 70 81.50 123.71 56.52
N ARG A 71 82.23 123.85 55.40
CA ARG A 71 83.48 124.61 55.34
C ARG A 71 83.17 126.07 55.08
N PHE A 72 82.25 126.36 54.16
CA PHE A 72 81.80 127.71 53.84
C PHE A 72 80.48 128.04 54.56
N LEU A 73 80.49 129.12 55.34
CA LEU A 73 79.39 129.53 56.21
C LEU A 73 79.05 131.02 56.01
N LEU A 74 77.76 131.33 56.15
CA LEU A 74 77.27 132.70 56.27
C LEU A 74 77.03 133.02 57.75
N HIS A 75 77.72 134.03 58.27
CA HIS A 75 77.61 134.46 59.66
C HIS A 75 77.15 135.91 59.73
N LEU A 76 75.91 136.11 60.14
CA LEU A 76 75.33 137.41 60.48
C LEU A 76 75.48 137.66 61.99
N SER A 77 76.07 138.80 62.37
CA SER A 77 76.27 139.18 63.77
C SER A 77 75.77 140.60 64.05
N CYS A 78 74.75 140.71 64.91
CA CYS A 78 74.09 141.97 65.26
C CYS A 78 74.67 142.56 66.55
N GLN A 79 75.19 143.79 66.50
CA GLN A 79 75.80 144.45 67.66
C GLN A 79 74.72 145.15 68.53
N SER A 80 74.20 144.39 69.50
CA SER A 80 73.11 144.75 70.44
C SER A 80 71.71 144.87 69.80
N PRO A 81 70.72 144.05 70.25
CA PRO A 81 69.32 144.18 69.80
C PRO A 81 68.64 145.51 70.16
N VAL A 82 69.21 146.29 71.08
CA VAL A 82 68.52 147.41 71.75
C VAL A 82 68.72 148.75 71.02
N LEU A 83 69.71 148.86 70.12
CA LEU A 83 70.19 150.14 69.58
C LEU A 83 70.19 150.25 68.04
N GLY A 84 69.62 149.27 67.32
CA GLY A 84 69.48 149.35 65.85
C GLY A 84 70.80 149.48 65.09
N GLY A 85 71.89 148.92 65.64
CA GLY A 85 73.22 148.97 65.03
C GLY A 85 73.32 148.13 63.74
N PRO A 86 74.29 148.44 62.84
CA PRO A 86 74.52 147.65 61.65
C PRO A 86 74.95 146.22 62.01
N ALA A 87 74.42 145.24 61.28
CA ALA A 87 74.82 143.84 61.41
C ALA A 87 76.00 143.54 60.48
N ASN A 88 77.00 142.81 60.98
CA ASN A 88 78.11 142.34 60.16
C ASN A 88 77.72 140.98 59.55
N PHE A 89 77.50 140.94 58.25
CA PHE A 89 77.28 139.73 57.46
C PHE A 89 78.61 139.30 56.86
N SER A 90 79.08 138.10 57.19
CA SER A 90 80.39 137.61 56.79
C SER A 90 80.31 136.26 56.09
N VAL A 91 81.10 136.10 55.02
CA VAL A 91 81.37 134.80 54.40
C VAL A 91 82.63 134.25 55.05
N VAL A 92 82.50 133.09 55.69
CA VAL A 92 83.52 132.49 56.55
C VAL A 92 83.90 131.12 56.01
N GLU A 93 85.19 130.85 55.84
CA GLU A 93 85.71 129.50 55.61
C GLU A 93 86.31 128.94 56.91
N THR A 94 85.76 127.82 57.38
CA THR A 94 86.27 127.05 58.52
C THR A 94 87.37 126.11 58.03
N ASN A 95 88.62 126.43 58.37
CA ASN A 95 89.78 125.56 58.17
C ASN A 95 90.11 124.84 59.50
N ALA A 96 90.82 123.71 59.44
CA ALA A 96 91.14 122.87 60.60
C ALA A 96 91.92 123.57 61.75
N PHE A 97 92.46 124.77 61.50
CA PHE A 97 93.13 125.59 62.51
C PHE A 97 92.39 126.90 62.88
N LYS A 98 91.58 127.46 61.98
CA LYS A 98 90.94 128.77 62.17
C LYS A 98 89.81 129.03 61.18
N HIS A 99 88.95 129.98 61.51
CA HIS A 99 88.05 130.62 60.56
C HIS A 99 88.78 131.71 59.75
N LEU A 100 88.44 131.82 58.46
CA LEU A 100 88.95 132.81 57.52
C LEU A 100 87.77 133.61 56.95
N ASN A 101 87.74 134.92 57.18
CA ASN A 101 86.73 135.79 56.55
C ASN A 101 87.14 136.08 55.11
N HIS A 102 86.31 135.66 54.15
CA HIS A 102 86.48 135.97 52.71
C HIS A 102 85.90 137.33 52.35
N LEU A 103 84.81 137.74 53.01
CA LEU A 103 84.14 139.02 52.83
C LEU A 103 83.35 139.37 54.10
N SER A 104 83.30 140.64 54.49
CA SER A 104 82.56 141.13 55.66
C SER A 104 81.79 142.41 55.34
N LEU A 105 80.49 142.30 55.11
CA LEU A 105 79.61 143.40 54.74
C LEU A 105 78.87 143.94 55.97
N ARG A 106 78.61 145.25 56.02
CA ARG A 106 77.83 145.89 57.09
C ARG A 106 76.45 146.27 56.58
N LEU A 107 75.44 145.50 56.96
CA LEU A 107 74.06 145.72 56.54
C LEU A 107 73.35 146.58 57.60
N ALA A 108 72.53 147.52 57.16
CA ALA A 108 71.58 148.21 58.03
C ALA A 108 70.33 147.36 58.22
N GLN A 109 69.74 147.37 59.41
CA GLN A 109 68.38 146.85 59.59
C GLN A 109 67.42 147.75 58.81
N GLY A 110 66.50 147.14 58.06
CA GLY A 110 65.51 147.86 57.25
C GLY A 110 64.59 148.70 58.14
N SER A 111 64.40 149.96 57.78
CA SER A 111 63.46 150.84 58.48
C SER A 111 62.01 150.43 58.23
N ASP A 112 61.14 150.90 59.13
CA ASP A 112 59.68 150.78 59.06
C ASP A 112 59.09 151.17 57.68
N LYS A 113 59.76 152.08 56.97
CA LYS A 113 59.40 152.48 55.60
C LYS A 113 59.88 151.47 54.57
N GLU A 114 61.16 151.09 54.61
CA GLU A 114 61.76 150.15 53.64
C GLU A 114 61.11 148.76 53.70
N ILE A 115 60.74 148.30 54.90
CA ILE A 115 59.96 147.06 55.10
C ILE A 115 58.60 147.19 54.40
N LYS A 116 57.88 148.29 54.59
CA LYS A 116 56.57 148.52 53.95
C LYS A 116 56.68 148.65 52.42
N ASP A 117 57.69 149.38 51.93
CA ASP A 117 57.96 149.53 50.50
C ASP A 117 58.33 148.16 49.87
N TYR A 118 59.14 147.34 50.55
CA TYR A 118 59.49 145.98 50.13
C TYR A 118 58.27 145.04 50.12
N LEU A 119 57.54 144.94 51.23
CA LEU A 119 56.36 144.09 51.35
C LEU A 119 55.25 144.50 50.38
N ALA A 120 55.11 145.80 50.06
CA ALA A 120 54.17 146.27 49.04
C ALA A 120 54.54 145.78 47.63
N VAL A 121 55.84 145.73 47.29
CA VAL A 121 56.32 145.18 46.01
C VAL A 121 56.11 143.67 45.96
N CYS A 122 56.53 142.92 46.99
CA CYS A 122 56.36 141.46 47.07
C CYS A 122 54.88 141.06 47.01
N LEU A 123 54.01 141.71 47.79
CA LEU A 123 52.57 141.47 47.77
C LEU A 123 51.94 141.80 46.41
N SER A 124 52.50 142.75 45.66
CA SER A 124 52.03 143.09 44.30
C SER A 124 52.46 142.03 43.27
N SER A 125 53.70 141.54 43.34
CA SER A 125 54.18 140.43 42.50
C SER A 125 53.38 139.15 42.75
N LEU A 126 53.28 138.73 44.01
CA LEU A 126 52.52 137.54 44.42
C LEU A 126 51.03 137.61 44.03
N LYS A 127 50.42 138.80 44.02
CA LYS A 127 49.04 138.99 43.51
C LYS A 127 48.95 138.84 41.99
N ALA A 128 49.92 139.36 41.23
CA ALA A 128 49.95 139.22 39.78
C ALA A 128 50.23 137.77 39.35
N GLU A 129 51.21 137.12 39.98
CA GLU A 129 51.54 135.70 39.78
C GLU A 129 50.36 134.80 40.13
N LYS A 130 49.69 135.05 41.27
CA LYS A 130 48.45 134.36 41.63
C LYS A 130 47.38 134.51 40.54
N GLN A 131 47.18 135.72 39.99
CA GLN A 131 46.18 135.96 38.95
C GLN A 131 46.51 135.27 37.62
N ASP A 132 47.77 135.18 37.22
CA ASP A 132 48.21 134.37 36.07
C ASP A 132 47.93 132.88 36.32
N LEU A 133 48.28 132.36 37.50
CA LEU A 133 48.05 130.96 37.87
C LEU A 133 46.56 130.61 37.94
N GLU A 134 45.71 131.46 38.53
CA GLU A 134 44.25 131.27 38.56
C GLU A 134 43.65 131.31 37.14
N MET A 135 44.12 132.21 36.27
CA MET A 135 43.66 132.29 34.88
C MET A 135 44.08 131.05 34.07
N ARG A 136 45.32 130.58 34.24
CA ARG A 136 45.87 129.39 33.57
C ARG A 136 45.20 128.11 34.04
N LEU A 137 45.01 127.96 35.35
CA LEU A 137 44.27 126.84 35.94
C LEU A 137 42.87 126.76 35.35
N LYS A 138 42.09 127.85 35.44
CA LYS A 138 40.74 127.89 34.90
C LYS A 138 40.70 127.56 33.39
N LYS A 139 41.65 128.08 32.61
CA LYS A 139 41.74 127.75 31.18
C LYS A 139 41.97 126.25 30.97
N THR A 140 42.87 125.62 31.73
CA THR A 140 43.10 124.17 31.64
C THR A 140 41.89 123.35 32.11
N GLU A 141 41.15 123.82 33.12
CA GLU A 141 39.91 123.18 33.57
C GLU A 141 38.80 123.28 32.51
N ASP A 142 38.61 124.45 31.90
CA ASP A 142 37.66 124.67 30.80
C ASP A 142 38.00 123.79 29.59
N ASP A 143 39.27 123.74 29.18
CA ASP A 143 39.72 122.96 28.01
C ASP A 143 39.69 121.44 28.26
N LEU A 144 40.04 120.96 29.45
CA LEU A 144 39.89 119.55 29.84
C LEU A 144 38.41 119.15 29.94
N SER A 145 37.55 120.02 30.48
CA SER A 145 36.10 119.77 30.58
C SER A 145 35.45 119.66 29.18
N ARG A 146 35.89 120.48 28.22
CA ARG A 146 35.48 120.38 26.81
C ARG A 146 35.91 119.06 26.18
N GLN A 147 37.18 118.67 26.37
CA GLN A 147 37.71 117.40 25.83
C GLN A 147 36.98 116.18 26.42
N LEU A 148 36.74 116.19 27.73
CA LEU A 148 36.01 115.13 28.43
C LEU A 148 34.56 115.03 27.95
N SER A 149 33.86 116.15 27.77
CA SER A 149 32.50 116.18 27.22
C SER A 149 32.45 115.64 25.78
N TYR A 150 33.38 116.07 24.92
CA TYR A 150 33.48 115.57 23.54
C TYR A 150 33.80 114.06 23.48
N ALA A 151 34.68 113.57 24.34
CA ALA A 151 35.00 112.15 24.45
C ALA A 151 33.80 111.33 24.96
N GLN A 152 33.05 111.84 25.94
CA GLN A 152 31.82 111.21 26.44
C GLN A 152 30.72 111.16 25.38
N GLN A 153 30.50 112.24 24.63
CA GLN A 153 29.55 112.25 23.51
C GLN A 153 29.95 111.20 22.47
N THR A 154 31.19 111.26 21.98
CA THR A 154 31.75 110.33 20.98
C THR A 154 31.63 108.88 21.44
N LEU A 155 31.95 108.59 22.71
CA LEU A 155 31.79 107.26 23.29
C LEU A 155 30.31 106.83 23.27
N SER A 156 29.38 107.71 23.65
CA SER A 156 27.93 107.40 23.63
C SER A 156 27.40 107.11 22.22
N GLU A 157 27.95 107.77 21.20
CA GLU A 157 27.62 107.54 19.79
C GLU A 157 28.17 106.19 19.33
N LYS A 158 29.42 105.86 19.67
CA LYS A 158 30.01 104.55 19.33
C LYS A 158 29.40 103.38 20.10
N THR A 159 28.92 103.58 21.33
CA THR A 159 28.09 102.57 22.03
C THR A 159 26.79 102.32 21.26
N LYS A 160 26.06 103.36 20.86
CA LYS A 160 24.82 103.22 20.06
C LYS A 160 25.06 102.54 18.71
N GLU A 161 26.16 102.85 18.02
CA GLU A 161 26.56 102.15 16.79
C GLU A 161 26.81 100.66 17.02
N LEU A 162 27.55 100.32 18.08
CA LEU A 162 27.85 98.93 18.45
C LEU A 162 26.60 98.14 18.85
N ASP A 163 25.70 98.74 19.64
CA ASP A 163 24.45 98.08 20.06
C ASP A 163 23.50 97.85 18.87
N LYS A 164 23.44 98.81 17.94
CA LYS A 164 22.73 98.62 16.66
C LYS A 164 23.33 97.48 15.86
N LEU A 165 24.66 97.46 15.66
CA LEU A 165 25.34 96.39 14.92
C LEU A 165 25.15 95.00 15.57
N ARG A 166 25.14 94.93 16.91
CA ARG A 166 24.82 93.70 17.66
C ARG A 166 23.38 93.24 17.41
N SER A 167 22.43 94.17 17.43
CA SER A 167 21.01 93.89 17.12
C SER A 167 20.83 93.40 15.70
N ASP A 168 21.40 94.12 14.71
CA ASP A 168 21.32 93.78 13.29
C ASP A 168 21.97 92.41 13.01
N TRP A 169 23.13 92.11 13.61
CA TRP A 169 23.79 90.81 13.48
C TRP A 169 23.01 89.66 14.14
N THR A 170 22.41 89.89 15.31
CA THR A 170 21.57 88.89 15.99
C THR A 170 20.30 88.61 15.18
N SER A 171 19.69 89.66 14.62
CA SER A 171 18.55 89.56 13.70
C SER A 171 18.90 88.75 12.46
N GLN A 172 19.99 89.08 11.76
CA GLN A 172 20.45 88.31 10.58
C GLN A 172 20.76 86.85 10.94
N THR A 173 21.46 86.59 12.04
CA THR A 173 21.81 85.24 12.50
C THR A 173 20.57 84.40 12.80
N SER A 174 19.59 84.97 13.50
CA SER A 174 18.31 84.29 13.81
C SER A 174 17.47 84.04 12.56
N CYS A 175 17.41 85.00 11.63
CA CYS A 175 16.71 84.86 10.35
C CYS A 175 17.34 83.77 9.47
N LEU A 176 18.67 83.74 9.33
CA LEU A 176 19.40 82.70 8.60
C LEU A 176 19.24 81.32 9.24
N SER A 177 19.32 81.23 10.56
CA SER A 177 19.12 79.97 11.31
C SER A 177 17.69 79.44 11.13
N SER A 178 16.68 80.32 11.27
CA SER A 178 15.27 79.99 11.04
C SER A 178 15.02 79.51 9.60
N ARG A 179 15.52 80.26 8.60
CA ARG A 179 15.42 79.88 7.18
C ARG A 179 16.07 78.53 6.90
N HIS A 180 17.30 78.31 7.38
CA HIS A 180 17.99 77.03 7.20
C HIS A 180 17.25 75.86 7.89
N SER A 181 16.64 76.10 9.06
CA SER A 181 15.79 75.10 9.73
C SER A 181 14.54 74.76 8.92
N LEU A 182 13.89 75.75 8.31
CA LEU A 182 12.72 75.56 7.44
C LEU A 182 13.09 74.86 6.13
N GLU A 183 14.20 75.24 5.51
CA GLU A 183 14.75 74.58 4.31
C GLU A 183 15.08 73.10 4.60
N LEU A 184 15.79 72.82 5.71
CA LEU A 184 16.10 71.46 6.14
C LEU A 184 14.85 70.62 6.49
N GLN A 185 13.83 71.23 7.09
CA GLN A 185 12.55 70.57 7.37
C GLN A 185 11.77 70.29 6.07
N SER A 186 11.80 71.21 5.11
CA SER A 186 11.19 71.06 3.78
C SER A 186 11.82 69.92 2.99
N GLU A 187 13.16 69.85 2.90
CA GLU A 187 13.85 68.75 2.21
C GLU A 187 13.62 67.40 2.91
N ARG A 188 13.64 67.35 4.24
CA ARG A 188 13.25 66.14 5.00
C ARG A 188 11.83 65.70 4.68
N GLY A 189 10.89 66.64 4.57
CA GLY A 189 9.51 66.39 4.15
C GLY A 189 9.40 65.83 2.74
N LYS A 190 10.07 66.45 1.76
CA LYS A 190 10.12 66.00 0.36
C LYS A 190 10.70 64.58 0.23
N VAL A 191 11.80 64.29 0.91
CA VAL A 191 12.44 62.95 0.90
C VAL A 191 11.50 61.91 1.51
N LEU A 192 10.84 62.22 2.63
CA LEU A 192 9.87 61.31 3.25
C LEU A 192 8.65 61.07 2.34
N GLN A 193 8.09 62.13 1.75
CA GLN A 193 6.96 62.07 0.82
C GLN A 193 7.30 61.25 -0.44
N SER A 194 8.47 61.50 -1.04
CA SER A 194 8.95 60.75 -2.21
C SER A 194 9.14 59.27 -1.89
N ARG A 195 9.70 58.93 -0.72
CA ARG A 195 9.83 57.54 -0.25
C ARG A 195 8.47 56.87 -0.06
N LEU A 196 7.50 57.56 0.55
CA LEU A 196 6.13 57.04 0.73
C LEU A 196 5.42 56.85 -0.61
N GLN A 197 5.60 57.75 -1.57
CA GLN A 197 5.10 57.62 -2.94
C GLN A 197 5.73 56.39 -3.65
N GLN A 198 7.05 56.22 -3.57
CA GLN A 198 7.73 55.04 -4.12
C GLN A 198 7.23 53.73 -3.49
N GLN A 199 7.06 53.66 -2.17
CA GLN A 199 6.53 52.47 -1.50
C GLN A 199 5.07 52.18 -1.89
N THR A 200 4.25 53.23 -2.04
CA THR A 200 2.84 53.10 -2.48
C THR A 200 2.77 52.57 -3.91
N GLU A 201 3.61 53.08 -4.81
CA GLU A 201 3.68 52.66 -6.20
C GLU A 201 4.28 51.24 -6.35
N GLN A 202 5.28 50.89 -5.54
CA GLN A 202 5.80 49.51 -5.48
C GLN A 202 4.73 48.51 -5.04
N LEU A 203 4.04 48.78 -3.92
CA LEU A 203 2.94 47.95 -3.44
C LEU A 203 1.79 47.85 -4.47
N ARG A 204 1.49 48.94 -5.17
CA ARG A 204 0.54 48.95 -6.28
C ARG A 204 0.99 48.02 -7.41
N GLN A 205 2.22 48.15 -7.90
CA GLN A 205 2.75 47.34 -9.00
C GLN A 205 2.87 45.85 -8.62
N GLU A 206 3.25 45.55 -7.38
CA GLU A 206 3.23 44.18 -6.84
C GLU A 206 1.81 43.59 -6.87
N LEU A 207 0.82 44.32 -6.34
CA LEU A 207 -0.58 43.91 -6.31
C LEU A 207 -1.18 43.75 -7.72
N GLU A 208 -0.94 44.69 -8.63
CA GLU A 208 -1.34 44.59 -10.03
C GLU A 208 -0.67 43.38 -10.72
N SER A 209 0.61 43.10 -10.43
CA SER A 209 1.31 41.93 -10.98
C SER A 209 0.73 40.62 -10.43
N ALA A 210 0.33 40.58 -9.15
CA ALA A 210 -0.28 39.42 -8.51
C ALA A 210 -1.69 39.16 -9.05
N HIS A 211 -2.52 40.21 -9.18
CA HIS A 211 -3.82 40.12 -9.85
C HIS A 211 -3.68 39.68 -11.30
N LYS A 212 -2.70 40.18 -12.05
CA LYS A 212 -2.46 39.78 -13.44
C LYS A 212 -2.07 38.31 -13.56
N LYS A 213 -1.16 37.81 -12.70
CA LYS A 213 -0.79 36.38 -12.63
C LYS A 213 -1.98 35.50 -12.26
N SER A 214 -2.75 35.88 -11.23
CA SER A 214 -3.94 35.14 -10.78
C SER A 214 -5.03 35.10 -11.86
N SER A 215 -5.28 36.24 -12.52
CA SER A 215 -6.20 36.34 -13.67
C SER A 215 -5.74 35.46 -14.84
N GLN A 216 -4.45 35.46 -15.18
CA GLN A 216 -3.89 34.57 -16.21
C GLN A 216 -4.03 33.08 -15.86
N GLN A 217 -3.84 32.68 -14.61
CA GLN A 217 -4.05 31.31 -14.13
C GLN A 217 -5.54 30.90 -14.16
N LEU A 218 -6.45 31.81 -13.82
CA LEU A 218 -7.90 31.60 -13.94
C LEU A 218 -8.31 31.47 -15.40
N GLN A 219 -7.76 32.32 -16.28
CA GLN A 219 -8.02 32.30 -17.73
C GLN A 219 -7.51 31.01 -18.38
N SER A 220 -6.29 30.55 -18.03
CA SER A 220 -5.76 29.28 -18.56
C SER A 220 -6.62 28.11 -18.11
N ARG A 221 -6.94 28.02 -16.81
CA ARG A 221 -7.80 26.97 -16.24
C ARG A 221 -9.22 26.98 -16.82
N LEU A 222 -9.78 28.16 -17.12
CA LEU A 222 -11.04 28.26 -17.87
C LEU A 222 -10.90 27.68 -19.28
N SER A 223 -9.83 28.02 -20.02
CA SER A 223 -9.60 27.48 -21.36
C SER A 223 -9.36 25.95 -21.38
N GLU A 224 -8.69 25.41 -20.36
CA GLU A 224 -8.52 23.97 -20.14
C GLU A 224 -9.87 23.27 -19.88
N LEU A 225 -10.69 23.84 -19.00
CA LEU A 225 -12.04 23.34 -18.71
C LEU A 225 -12.96 23.45 -19.93
N GLU A 226 -12.91 24.53 -20.70
CA GLU A 226 -13.63 24.66 -21.96
C GLU A 226 -13.19 23.62 -22.99
N ALA A 227 -11.89 23.38 -23.14
CA ALA A 227 -11.36 22.37 -24.03
C ALA A 227 -11.80 20.95 -23.62
N SER A 228 -11.74 20.65 -22.32
CA SER A 228 -12.22 19.38 -21.76
C SER A 228 -13.74 19.21 -21.95
N CYS A 229 -14.54 20.26 -21.73
CA CYS A 229 -15.97 20.24 -22.01
C CYS A 229 -16.28 20.03 -23.50
N LYS A 230 -15.50 20.62 -24.41
CA LYS A 230 -15.61 20.38 -25.87
C LYS A 230 -15.28 18.92 -26.21
N GLU A 231 -14.16 18.37 -25.71
CA GLU A 231 -13.79 16.96 -25.95
C GLU A 231 -14.83 15.99 -25.38
N LEU A 232 -15.31 16.21 -24.15
CA LEU A 232 -16.36 15.39 -23.54
C LEU A 232 -17.69 15.47 -24.31
N THR A 233 -18.03 16.64 -24.86
CA THR A 233 -19.22 16.83 -25.69
C THR A 233 -19.08 16.13 -27.05
N GLU A 234 -17.92 16.19 -27.70
CA GLU A 234 -17.63 15.38 -28.88
C GLU A 234 -17.70 13.89 -28.58
N ARG A 235 -17.08 13.44 -27.47
CA ARG A 235 -17.07 12.03 -27.07
C ARG A 235 -18.48 11.53 -26.77
N LYS A 236 -19.33 12.38 -26.17
CA LYS A 236 -20.77 12.14 -26.02
C LYS A 236 -21.44 11.96 -27.38
N TYR A 237 -21.29 12.90 -28.33
CA TYR A 237 -21.94 12.78 -29.65
C TYR A 237 -21.46 11.56 -30.45
N LYS A 238 -20.16 11.22 -30.35
CA LYS A 238 -19.58 10.01 -30.94
C LYS A 238 -20.22 8.75 -30.33
N ASN A 239 -20.32 8.68 -29.00
CA ASN A 239 -20.97 7.58 -28.29
C ASN A 239 -22.48 7.47 -28.62
N GLU A 240 -23.20 8.60 -28.66
CA GLU A 240 -24.61 8.64 -29.06
C GLU A 240 -24.83 8.12 -30.48
N SER A 241 -23.89 8.37 -31.40
CA SER A 241 -23.96 7.78 -32.75
C SER A 241 -23.75 6.27 -32.73
N VAL A 242 -22.72 5.79 -32.03
CA VAL A 242 -22.48 4.34 -31.88
C VAL A 242 -23.69 3.64 -31.23
N ILE A 243 -24.35 4.28 -30.25
CA ILE A 243 -25.58 3.76 -29.63
C ILE A 243 -26.74 3.70 -30.64
N ARG A 244 -26.90 4.71 -31.51
CA ARG A 244 -27.89 4.65 -32.61
C ARG A 244 -27.59 3.51 -33.58
N ASP A 245 -26.34 3.37 -34.01
CA ASP A 245 -25.92 2.36 -34.97
C ASP A 245 -26.07 0.93 -34.40
N GLN A 246 -25.72 0.74 -33.12
CA GLN A 246 -25.95 -0.51 -32.39
C GLN A 246 -27.43 -0.82 -32.24
N LYS A 247 -28.28 0.19 -31.96
CA LYS A 247 -29.73 0.00 -31.85
C LYS A 247 -30.36 -0.40 -33.19
N ILE A 248 -29.90 0.16 -34.31
CA ILE A 248 -30.34 -0.23 -35.65
C ILE A 248 -29.95 -1.69 -35.93
N LYS A 249 -28.71 -2.09 -35.61
CA LYS A 249 -28.24 -3.48 -35.76
C LYS A 249 -29.02 -4.47 -34.88
N LEU A 250 -29.36 -4.07 -33.65
CA LEU A 250 -30.18 -4.89 -32.75
C LEU A 250 -31.54 -5.18 -33.37
N VAL A 251 -32.24 -4.15 -33.86
CA VAL A 251 -33.56 -4.30 -34.51
C VAL A 251 -33.48 -5.22 -35.73
N GLY A 252 -32.46 -5.08 -36.58
CA GLY A 252 -32.28 -5.99 -37.73
C GLY A 252 -32.10 -7.46 -37.32
N VAL A 253 -31.32 -7.74 -36.29
CA VAL A 253 -31.13 -9.11 -35.77
C VAL A 253 -32.40 -9.62 -35.05
N GLU A 254 -33.19 -8.75 -34.42
CA GLU A 254 -34.49 -9.09 -33.86
C GLU A 254 -35.52 -9.43 -34.96
N GLU A 255 -35.49 -8.74 -36.10
CA GLU A 255 -36.31 -9.02 -37.29
C GLU A 255 -35.89 -10.35 -37.96
N GLU A 256 -34.59 -10.60 -38.15
CA GLU A 256 -34.07 -11.90 -38.61
C GLU A 256 -34.48 -13.06 -37.67
N CYS A 257 -34.41 -12.83 -36.36
CA CYS A 257 -34.85 -13.81 -35.35
C CYS A 257 -36.36 -14.08 -35.44
N GLN A 258 -37.18 -13.07 -35.75
CA GLN A 258 -38.61 -13.24 -35.99
C GLN A 258 -38.89 -14.01 -37.29
N HIS A 259 -38.17 -13.72 -38.38
CA HIS A 259 -38.28 -14.45 -39.64
C HIS A 259 -37.96 -15.94 -39.46
N LEU A 260 -36.85 -16.27 -38.79
CA LEU A 260 -36.46 -17.66 -38.48
C LEU A 260 -37.50 -18.37 -37.59
N LYS A 261 -38.10 -17.68 -36.61
CA LYS A 261 -39.21 -18.21 -35.81
C LYS A 261 -40.44 -18.52 -36.65
N GLN A 262 -40.79 -17.67 -37.63
CA GLN A 262 -41.90 -17.94 -38.55
C GLN A 262 -41.62 -19.14 -39.46
N GLN A 263 -40.39 -19.28 -39.95
CA GLN A 263 -39.97 -20.43 -40.77
C GLN A 263 -40.00 -21.76 -39.98
N VAL A 264 -39.58 -21.76 -38.71
CA VAL A 264 -39.74 -22.92 -37.82
C VAL A 264 -41.21 -23.28 -37.59
N LEU A 265 -42.11 -22.29 -37.57
CA LEU A 265 -43.55 -22.52 -37.46
C LEU A 265 -44.18 -23.08 -38.74
N SER A 266 -43.69 -22.72 -39.95
CA SER A 266 -44.17 -23.35 -41.18
C SER A 266 -43.71 -24.80 -41.30
N LEU A 267 -42.41 -25.07 -41.05
CA LEU A 267 -41.85 -26.42 -41.08
C LEU A 267 -42.52 -27.36 -40.07
N ARG A 268 -42.93 -26.85 -38.90
CA ARG A 268 -43.73 -27.64 -37.94
C ARG A 268 -45.12 -28.03 -38.45
N ARG A 269 -45.77 -27.18 -39.25
CA ARG A 269 -47.07 -27.50 -39.89
C ARG A 269 -46.89 -28.53 -40.99
N GLU A 270 -45.89 -28.35 -41.84
CA GLU A 270 -45.53 -29.26 -42.92
C GLU A 270 -45.22 -30.68 -42.40
N ASN A 271 -44.47 -30.78 -41.30
CA ASN A 271 -44.19 -32.05 -40.64
C ASN A 271 -45.48 -32.71 -40.07
N SER A 272 -46.43 -31.92 -39.54
CA SER A 272 -47.72 -32.47 -39.07
C SER A 272 -48.64 -32.95 -40.20
N THR A 273 -48.54 -32.40 -41.42
CA THR A 273 -49.25 -32.93 -42.59
C THR A 273 -48.62 -34.23 -43.09
N LEU A 274 -47.29 -34.35 -43.09
CA LEU A 274 -46.59 -35.59 -43.45
C LEU A 274 -46.93 -36.73 -42.48
N ASP A 275 -47.03 -36.45 -41.17
CA ASP A 275 -47.45 -37.43 -40.16
C ASP A 275 -48.87 -37.98 -40.43
N THR A 276 -49.79 -37.14 -40.89
CA THR A 276 -51.13 -37.60 -41.31
C THR A 276 -51.12 -38.44 -42.60
N GLU A 277 -50.24 -38.14 -43.56
CA GLU A 277 -50.10 -38.96 -44.78
C GLU A 277 -49.54 -40.35 -44.46
N VAL A 278 -48.58 -40.46 -43.53
CA VAL A 278 -48.02 -41.75 -43.07
C VAL A 278 -49.12 -42.64 -42.49
N HIS A 279 -49.95 -42.12 -41.59
CA HIS A 279 -51.07 -42.87 -41.00
C HIS A 279 -52.08 -43.39 -42.05
N GLU A 280 -52.32 -42.65 -43.14
CA GLU A 280 -53.15 -43.16 -44.25
C GLU A 280 -52.48 -44.31 -45.01
N LYS A 281 -51.14 -44.27 -45.22
CA LYS A 281 -50.42 -45.36 -45.88
C LYS A 281 -50.40 -46.63 -45.02
N GLU A 282 -50.16 -46.52 -43.72
CA GLU A 282 -50.16 -47.66 -42.79
C GLU A 282 -51.51 -48.38 -42.74
N ARG A 283 -52.62 -47.62 -42.78
CA ARG A 283 -53.98 -48.15 -42.89
C ARG A 283 -54.19 -48.95 -44.19
N LEU A 284 -53.61 -48.49 -45.30
CA LEU A 284 -53.65 -49.18 -46.60
C LEU A 284 -52.81 -50.47 -46.60
N VAL A 285 -51.61 -50.45 -46.01
CA VAL A 285 -50.76 -51.64 -45.84
C VAL A 285 -51.48 -52.71 -45.02
N SER A 286 -52.13 -52.33 -43.92
CA SER A 286 -52.88 -53.23 -43.04
C SER A 286 -54.02 -53.97 -43.78
N GLN A 287 -54.72 -53.30 -44.69
CA GLN A 287 -55.78 -53.92 -45.51
C GLN A 287 -55.22 -54.93 -46.54
N LEU A 288 -54.03 -54.67 -47.10
CA LEU A 288 -53.40 -55.58 -48.05
C LEU A 288 -52.84 -56.82 -47.35
N GLN A 289 -52.24 -56.68 -46.16
CA GLN A 289 -51.74 -57.82 -45.36
C GLN A 289 -52.84 -58.81 -45.00
N MET A 290 -54.01 -58.33 -44.55
CA MET A 290 -55.17 -59.20 -44.26
C MET A 290 -55.64 -59.99 -45.50
N ARG A 291 -55.51 -59.42 -46.70
CA ARG A 291 -55.90 -60.06 -47.96
C ARG A 291 -54.89 -61.11 -48.45
N VAL A 292 -53.61 -60.97 -48.10
CA VAL A 292 -52.57 -61.97 -48.38
C VAL A 292 -52.77 -63.22 -47.52
N ALA A 293 -52.96 -63.06 -46.21
CA ALA A 293 -53.10 -64.17 -45.27
C ALA A 293 -54.27 -65.13 -45.60
N VAL A 294 -55.37 -64.61 -46.18
CA VAL A 294 -56.50 -65.45 -46.65
C VAL A 294 -56.10 -66.33 -47.84
N LEU A 295 -55.33 -65.80 -48.78
CA LEU A 295 -54.88 -66.53 -49.97
C LEU A 295 -53.78 -67.56 -49.65
N GLU A 296 -52.92 -67.27 -48.66
CA GLU A 296 -51.91 -68.21 -48.17
C GLU A 296 -52.55 -69.46 -47.52
N GLN A 297 -53.67 -69.28 -46.80
CA GLN A 297 -54.43 -70.40 -46.23
C GLN A 297 -55.06 -71.30 -47.32
N GLU A 298 -55.66 -70.71 -48.36
CA GLU A 298 -56.27 -71.48 -49.47
C GLU A 298 -55.27 -72.33 -50.28
N ILE A 299 -53.99 -71.98 -50.26
CA ILE A 299 -52.90 -72.75 -50.88
C ILE A 299 -52.50 -73.92 -49.96
N ASN A 300 -52.28 -73.63 -48.67
CA ASN A 300 -51.85 -74.61 -47.67
C ASN A 300 -52.83 -75.80 -47.55
N ASP A 301 -54.13 -75.52 -47.58
CA ASP A 301 -55.17 -76.57 -47.51
C ASP A 301 -55.21 -77.47 -48.77
N LYS A 302 -54.69 -77.00 -49.92
CA LYS A 302 -54.57 -77.80 -51.16
C LYS A 302 -53.33 -78.68 -51.18
N ASP A 303 -52.18 -78.17 -50.72
CA ASP A 303 -50.95 -78.97 -50.66
C ASP A 303 -51.07 -80.14 -49.68
N GLN A 304 -51.76 -79.96 -48.54
CA GLN A 304 -52.04 -81.05 -47.60
C GLN A 304 -52.93 -82.16 -48.19
N LEU A 305 -53.79 -81.83 -49.17
CA LEU A 305 -54.60 -82.81 -49.89
C LEU A 305 -53.76 -83.59 -50.92
N MET A 306 -52.84 -82.90 -51.62
CA MET A 306 -51.89 -83.49 -52.56
C MET A 306 -50.97 -84.53 -51.89
N CYS A 307 -50.35 -84.20 -50.75
CA CYS A 307 -49.42 -85.10 -50.06
C CYS A 307 -50.08 -86.43 -49.67
N ARG A 308 -51.25 -86.39 -49.00
CA ARG A 308 -51.98 -87.60 -48.57
C ARG A 308 -52.37 -88.52 -49.73
N THR A 309 -52.65 -87.93 -50.90
CA THR A 309 -53.03 -88.69 -52.10
C THR A 309 -51.82 -89.38 -52.75
N LYS A 310 -50.63 -88.77 -52.65
CA LYS A 310 -49.38 -89.34 -53.15
C LYS A 310 -48.86 -90.50 -52.28
N GLU A 311 -48.83 -90.31 -50.96
CA GLU A 311 -48.34 -91.30 -49.99
C GLU A 311 -49.12 -92.64 -50.08
N MET A 312 -50.44 -92.56 -50.29
CA MET A 312 -51.32 -93.72 -50.44
C MET A 312 -51.00 -94.54 -51.72
N LEU A 313 -50.58 -93.87 -52.79
CA LEU A 313 -50.25 -94.51 -54.07
C LEU A 313 -48.91 -95.24 -54.00
N GLU A 314 -47.89 -94.60 -53.40
CA GLU A 314 -46.54 -95.16 -53.27
C GLU A 314 -46.51 -96.38 -52.33
N ALA A 315 -47.27 -96.34 -51.23
CA ALA A 315 -47.42 -97.49 -50.32
C ALA A 315 -48.09 -98.71 -50.98
N THR A 316 -49.09 -98.47 -51.85
CA THR A 316 -49.84 -99.54 -52.53
C THR A 316 -48.97 -100.25 -53.58
N GLN A 317 -48.08 -99.51 -54.27
CA GLN A 317 -47.17 -100.09 -55.26
C GLN A 317 -46.12 -101.01 -54.60
N GLN A 318 -45.46 -100.56 -53.54
CA GLN A 318 -44.43 -101.35 -52.84
C GLN A 318 -44.98 -102.66 -52.24
N GLN A 319 -46.24 -102.66 -51.79
CA GLN A 319 -46.87 -103.87 -51.27
C GLN A 319 -47.13 -104.94 -52.35
N LYS A 320 -47.25 -104.56 -53.63
CA LYS A 320 -47.41 -105.52 -54.75
C LYS A 320 -46.11 -106.26 -55.06
N GLU A 321 -45.02 -105.53 -55.24
CA GLU A 321 -43.73 -106.06 -55.69
C GLU A 321 -43.17 -107.10 -54.70
N SER A 322 -43.32 -106.86 -53.39
CA SER A 322 -42.90 -107.77 -52.32
C SER A 322 -43.64 -109.11 -52.25
N VAL A 323 -44.77 -109.26 -52.95
CA VAL A 323 -45.58 -110.50 -52.98
C VAL A 323 -45.26 -111.35 -54.22
N GLU A 324 -44.96 -110.71 -55.35
CA GLU A 324 -44.58 -111.41 -56.59
C GLU A 324 -43.20 -112.09 -56.45
N GLU A 325 -42.21 -111.39 -55.88
CA GLU A 325 -40.85 -111.95 -55.65
C GLU A 325 -40.84 -113.12 -54.64
N ASN A 326 -41.79 -113.13 -53.69
CA ASN A 326 -41.95 -114.18 -52.68
C ASN A 326 -42.55 -115.48 -53.23
N ALA A 327 -43.24 -115.41 -54.38
CA ALA A 327 -43.87 -116.56 -55.04
C ALA A 327 -42.83 -117.38 -55.83
N GLU A 328 -42.04 -116.74 -56.68
CA GLU A 328 -41.04 -117.40 -57.53
C GLU A 328 -39.98 -118.15 -56.69
N SER A 329 -39.56 -117.55 -55.57
CA SER A 329 -38.63 -118.14 -54.60
C SER A 329 -39.09 -119.51 -54.07
N LYS A 330 -40.41 -119.70 -53.87
CA LYS A 330 -40.96 -120.97 -53.35
C LYS A 330 -41.14 -122.02 -54.44
N GLU A 331 -41.49 -121.63 -55.66
CA GLU A 331 -41.60 -122.60 -56.76
C GLU A 331 -40.24 -123.25 -57.11
N LEU A 332 -39.15 -122.47 -57.01
CA LEU A 332 -37.79 -122.97 -57.19
C LEU A 332 -37.33 -123.96 -56.09
N GLN A 333 -37.93 -123.92 -54.90
CA GLN A 333 -37.69 -124.90 -53.83
C GLN A 333 -38.44 -126.21 -54.08
N ILE A 334 -39.69 -126.15 -54.57
CA ILE A 334 -40.51 -127.33 -54.88
C ILE A 334 -39.81 -128.22 -55.91
N ARG A 335 -39.32 -127.64 -57.02
CA ARG A 335 -38.60 -128.39 -58.07
C ARG A 335 -37.31 -129.06 -57.58
N LYS A 336 -36.69 -128.58 -56.49
CA LYS A 336 -35.53 -129.24 -55.84
C LYS A 336 -35.94 -130.40 -54.94
N LEU A 337 -37.10 -130.31 -54.27
CA LEU A 337 -37.63 -131.37 -53.42
C LEU A 337 -38.18 -132.56 -54.24
N GLU A 338 -38.78 -132.32 -55.40
CA GLU A 338 -39.25 -133.40 -56.29
C GLU A 338 -38.09 -134.24 -56.84
N ALA A 339 -36.93 -133.61 -57.10
CA ALA A 339 -35.72 -134.30 -57.54
C ALA A 339 -35.17 -135.25 -56.45
N THR A 340 -35.16 -134.84 -55.18
CA THR A 340 -34.69 -135.69 -54.07
C THR A 340 -35.66 -136.80 -53.69
N VAL A 341 -36.97 -136.61 -53.89
CA VAL A 341 -37.98 -137.69 -53.72
C VAL A 341 -37.78 -138.81 -54.75
N LYS A 342 -37.38 -138.49 -55.99
CA LYS A 342 -37.03 -139.52 -56.99
C LYS A 342 -35.82 -140.36 -56.55
N SER A 343 -34.72 -139.73 -56.12
CA SER A 343 -33.52 -140.47 -55.72
C SER A 343 -33.74 -141.35 -54.48
N LEU A 344 -34.50 -140.87 -53.49
CA LEU A 344 -34.75 -141.63 -52.25
C LEU A 344 -35.63 -142.88 -52.46
N SER A 345 -36.49 -142.90 -53.49
CA SER A 345 -37.27 -144.09 -53.84
C SER A 345 -36.43 -145.15 -54.56
N GLU A 346 -35.48 -144.75 -55.40
CA GLU A 346 -34.53 -145.66 -56.06
C GLU A 346 -33.56 -146.32 -55.05
N GLU A 347 -33.29 -145.68 -53.90
CA GLU A 347 -32.54 -146.31 -52.80
C GLU A 347 -33.35 -147.35 -52.03
N LEU A 348 -34.66 -147.17 -51.86
CA LEU A 348 -35.55 -148.24 -51.35
C LEU A 348 -35.56 -149.47 -52.28
N ILE A 349 -35.39 -149.27 -53.60
CA ILE A 349 -35.24 -150.37 -54.56
C ILE A 349 -33.87 -151.07 -54.41
N LYS A 350 -32.84 -150.41 -53.87
CA LYS A 350 -31.55 -151.04 -53.51
C LYS A 350 -31.61 -151.80 -52.17
N ALA A 351 -32.52 -151.45 -51.26
CA ALA A 351 -32.79 -152.23 -50.04
C ALA A 351 -33.30 -153.67 -50.32
N ASN A 352 -33.77 -153.93 -51.55
CA ASN A 352 -34.16 -155.25 -52.09
C ASN A 352 -33.03 -156.31 -52.01
N GLY A 353 -31.76 -155.90 -51.85
CA GLY A 353 -30.61 -156.80 -51.82
C GLY A 353 -30.36 -157.54 -50.50
N ILE A 354 -30.42 -156.84 -49.36
CA ILE A 354 -29.83 -157.36 -48.10
C ILE A 354 -30.74 -158.40 -47.42
N ILE A 355 -32.04 -158.15 -47.34
CA ILE A 355 -33.00 -159.10 -46.74
C ILE A 355 -33.18 -160.37 -47.61
N LYS A 356 -32.71 -160.39 -48.87
CA LYS A 356 -32.53 -161.64 -49.63
C LYS A 356 -31.36 -162.49 -49.15
N LYS A 357 -30.29 -161.90 -48.60
CA LYS A 357 -29.25 -162.66 -47.85
C LYS A 357 -29.66 -162.94 -46.39
N LEU A 358 -30.84 -162.48 -45.99
CA LEU A 358 -31.78 -163.15 -45.09
C LEU A 358 -31.89 -164.69 -45.27
N GLN A 359 -31.68 -165.17 -46.50
CA GLN A 359 -31.70 -166.59 -46.88
C GLN A 359 -30.57 -167.38 -46.20
N GLY A 360 -30.89 -168.11 -45.14
CA GLY A 360 -30.05 -169.22 -44.70
C GLY A 360 -30.33 -169.67 -43.27
N GLU A 361 -30.04 -168.80 -42.31
CA GLU A 361 -29.85 -169.24 -40.92
C GLU A 361 -31.15 -169.72 -40.25
N VAL A 362 -32.30 -169.15 -40.60
CA VAL A 362 -33.62 -169.65 -40.14
C VAL A 362 -34.01 -170.98 -40.80
N ARG A 363 -33.49 -171.34 -41.98
CA ARG A 363 -33.58 -172.73 -42.50
C ARG A 363 -32.71 -173.70 -41.70
N GLY A 364 -31.65 -173.22 -41.01
CA GLY A 364 -30.82 -174.03 -40.12
C GLY A 364 -31.52 -174.48 -38.84
N LEU A 365 -32.44 -173.67 -38.28
CA LEU A 365 -33.17 -174.01 -37.05
C LEU A 365 -34.40 -174.91 -37.24
N VAL A 366 -34.64 -175.40 -38.46
CA VAL A 366 -35.58 -176.51 -38.76
C VAL A 366 -35.28 -177.78 -37.94
N GLY A 367 -34.03 -177.96 -37.46
CA GLY A 367 -33.58 -179.22 -36.87
C GLY A 367 -33.95 -179.49 -35.39
N LYS A 368 -33.94 -178.49 -34.49
CA LYS A 368 -33.61 -178.78 -33.07
C LYS A 368 -34.73 -178.86 -32.03
N ILE A 369 -35.94 -178.32 -32.24
CA ILE A 369 -37.07 -178.52 -31.29
C ILE A 369 -38.34 -179.07 -31.98
N LYS A 370 -38.15 -180.16 -32.74
CA LYS A 370 -39.19 -181.23 -32.77
C LYS A 370 -39.17 -182.10 -31.49
N VAL A 371 -38.15 -181.95 -30.64
CA VAL A 371 -37.86 -182.82 -29.48
C VAL A 371 -38.50 -182.34 -28.16
N LYS A 372 -39.20 -181.19 -28.12
CA LYS A 372 -40.09 -180.84 -26.99
C LYS A 372 -41.55 -181.29 -27.20
N ASN A 373 -41.87 -181.95 -28.32
CA ASN A 373 -43.19 -182.55 -28.59
C ASN A 373 -43.44 -183.84 -27.78
N THR A 374 -42.98 -183.88 -26.52
CA THR A 374 -42.88 -185.12 -25.71
C THR A 374 -42.79 -184.87 -24.18
N VAL A 375 -42.45 -183.66 -23.71
CA VAL A 375 -41.94 -183.46 -22.32
C VAL A 375 -42.78 -182.53 -21.43
N THR A 376 -43.86 -181.91 -21.92
CA THR A 376 -44.76 -181.08 -21.06
C THR A 376 -46.26 -181.43 -21.21
N VAL A 377 -46.55 -182.63 -21.72
CA VAL A 377 -47.72 -183.44 -21.28
C VAL A 377 -47.48 -184.04 -19.88
N SER A 378 -46.30 -183.80 -19.29
CA SER A 378 -45.91 -184.21 -17.95
C SER A 378 -46.41 -183.31 -16.81
N GLN A 379 -47.03 -182.16 -17.11
CA GLN A 379 -47.31 -181.11 -16.12
C GLN A 379 -48.76 -180.64 -16.00
N GLU A 380 -49.69 -181.41 -16.58
CA GLU A 380 -50.97 -181.69 -15.90
C GLU A 380 -50.76 -182.40 -14.55
N LYS A 381 -49.52 -182.84 -14.25
CA LYS A 381 -49.09 -183.36 -12.94
C LYS A 381 -48.81 -182.29 -11.87
N VAL A 382 -48.97 -180.99 -12.15
CA VAL A 382 -48.98 -179.91 -11.15
C VAL A 382 -50.42 -179.37 -10.91
N LEU A 383 -51.41 -180.24 -11.15
CA LEU A 383 -52.76 -180.12 -10.56
C LEU A 383 -52.75 -180.31 -9.02
N GLN A 384 -51.58 -180.55 -8.41
CA GLN A 384 -51.42 -181.02 -7.04
C GLN A 384 -50.66 -180.02 -6.15
N ASP A 385 -49.37 -179.75 -6.39
CA ASP A 385 -48.44 -179.09 -5.44
C ASP A 385 -48.79 -177.64 -5.00
N VAL A 386 -49.74 -176.97 -5.65
CA VAL A 386 -50.29 -175.66 -5.20
C VAL A 386 -51.75 -175.75 -4.76
N SER A 387 -52.44 -176.85 -5.08
CA SER A 387 -53.51 -177.36 -4.19
C SER A 387 -52.94 -177.69 -2.81
N ASP A 388 -51.67 -178.09 -2.71
CA ASP A 388 -50.97 -178.25 -1.43
C ASP A 388 -50.56 -176.92 -0.76
N LYS A 389 -50.84 -175.76 -1.38
CA LYS A 389 -50.93 -174.46 -0.69
C LYS A 389 -52.35 -174.10 -0.24
N LEU A 390 -53.38 -174.84 -0.67
CA LEU A 390 -54.75 -174.78 -0.12
C LEU A 390 -54.83 -175.30 1.33
N GLN A 391 -53.74 -175.84 1.89
CA GLN A 391 -53.67 -176.34 3.28
C GLN A 391 -52.58 -175.68 4.14
N GLY A 392 -51.87 -174.67 3.63
CA GLY A 392 -50.87 -173.91 4.38
C GLY A 392 -51.49 -172.75 5.18
N VAL A 393 -51.90 -171.68 4.49
CA VAL A 393 -52.54 -170.51 5.14
C VAL A 393 -53.96 -170.83 5.63
N THR A 394 -54.61 -171.85 5.06
CA THR A 394 -55.79 -172.51 5.64
C THR A 394 -55.48 -173.31 6.93
N LYS A 395 -54.28 -173.15 7.49
CA LYS A 395 -53.87 -173.60 8.82
C LYS A 395 -53.31 -172.48 9.72
N ASP A 396 -53.06 -171.29 9.16
CA ASP A 396 -53.16 -170.01 9.89
C ASP A 396 -54.64 -169.55 10.03
N LEU A 397 -55.58 -170.36 9.53
CA LEU A 397 -57.04 -170.27 9.69
C LEU A 397 -57.52 -169.99 11.13
N GLN A 398 -56.76 -170.39 12.14
CA GLN A 398 -57.21 -170.49 13.53
C GLN A 398 -56.28 -169.85 14.57
N SER A 399 -55.07 -169.40 14.21
CA SER A 399 -54.12 -168.79 15.15
C SER A 399 -54.50 -167.34 15.51
N THR A 400 -54.89 -166.53 14.51
CA THR A 400 -55.28 -165.12 14.71
C THR A 400 -56.79 -164.86 14.75
N HIS A 401 -57.62 -165.91 14.62
CA HIS A 401 -58.93 -165.88 15.31
C HIS A 401 -58.74 -165.88 16.84
N GLN A 402 -57.63 -166.46 17.32
CA GLN A 402 -57.20 -166.50 18.72
C GLN A 402 -56.23 -165.37 19.14
N GLN A 403 -56.10 -164.31 18.32
CA GLN A 403 -55.80 -162.94 18.78
C GLN A 403 -56.95 -162.02 18.35
N LEU A 404 -58.19 -162.41 18.64
CA LEU A 404 -58.79 -162.23 19.97
C LEU A 404 -58.82 -160.73 20.37
N ILE A 405 -59.71 -160.01 19.67
CA ILE A 405 -60.54 -158.94 20.27
C ILE A 405 -59.79 -157.61 20.56
N THR A 406 -58.81 -157.27 19.72
CA THR A 406 -58.34 -155.86 19.49
C THR A 406 -57.79 -155.69 18.07
N LYS A 407 -58.05 -154.62 17.30
CA LYS A 407 -59.13 -153.61 17.28
C LYS A 407 -59.06 -152.97 15.87
N ASN A 408 -60.07 -152.86 14.98
CA ASN A 408 -61.54 -152.82 15.01
C ASN A 408 -62.18 -151.40 15.03
N GLU A 409 -61.41 -150.33 14.81
CA GLU A 409 -61.91 -148.94 14.71
C GLU A 409 -61.10 -148.17 13.62
N GLN A 410 -61.62 -147.65 12.49
CA GLN A 410 -62.92 -147.82 11.79
C GLN A 410 -62.81 -147.38 10.28
N VAL A 411 -63.65 -147.89 9.32
CA VAL A 411 -63.38 -147.92 7.83
C VAL A 411 -64.66 -148.02 6.90
N CYS A 412 -64.55 -147.88 5.54
CA CYS A 412 -65.35 -148.44 4.36
C CYS A 412 -66.60 -147.71 3.70
N LEU A 413 -67.27 -148.14 2.56
CA LEU A 413 -66.94 -148.38 1.09
C LEU A 413 -68.15 -148.96 0.23
N ARG A 414 -68.36 -148.72 -1.13
CA ARG A 414 -68.85 -149.69 -2.26
C ARG A 414 -69.95 -149.35 -3.41
N SER A 415 -69.77 -149.93 -4.65
CA SER A 415 -70.55 -150.71 -5.76
C SER A 415 -72.01 -150.54 -6.47
N CYS A 416 -72.26 -150.84 -7.83
CA CYS A 416 -73.57 -151.22 -8.62
C CYS A 416 -73.56 -151.49 -10.24
N VAL A 417 -74.53 -152.18 -11.01
CA VAL A 417 -74.72 -152.32 -12.57
C VAL A 417 -75.99 -153.09 -13.29
N PHE A 418 -76.25 -153.06 -14.67
CA PHE A 418 -77.01 -153.94 -15.74
C PHE A 418 -78.52 -153.68 -16.30
N LYS A 419 -79.25 -154.20 -17.41
CA LYS A 419 -79.18 -155.00 -18.76
C LYS A 419 -80.56 -155.12 -19.66
N ALA A 420 -80.67 -155.48 -21.01
CA ALA A 420 -81.96 -155.67 -21.89
C ALA A 420 -81.94 -156.38 -23.37
N SER A 421 -83.07 -156.70 -24.15
CA SER A 421 -83.22 -157.09 -25.68
C SER A 421 -84.61 -157.69 -26.32
N PHE A 422 -84.84 -157.86 -27.71
CA PHE A 422 -85.73 -158.84 -28.56
C PHE A 422 -86.39 -158.56 -30.05
N LEU A 423 -87.44 -159.28 -30.64
CA LEU A 423 -87.69 -159.63 -32.16
C LEU A 423 -89.14 -159.67 -32.94
N LYS A 424 -89.38 -160.42 -34.10
CA LYS A 424 -90.48 -160.42 -35.22
C LYS A 424 -91.55 -161.62 -35.24
N SER A 425 -92.56 -161.70 -36.16
CA SER A 425 -93.72 -162.70 -36.26
C SER A 425 -94.21 -162.96 -37.75
N PRO A 426 -95.29 -163.70 -38.25
CA PRO A 426 -96.51 -164.41 -37.69
C PRO A 426 -97.07 -165.73 -38.44
N VAL A 427 -98.42 -165.99 -38.48
CA VAL A 427 -99.32 -167.12 -38.99
C VAL A 427 -99.72 -168.22 -37.96
N CYS A 428 -100.90 -168.85 -38.13
CA CYS A 428 -101.69 -169.64 -37.15
C CYS A 428 -101.09 -170.94 -36.56
N SER A 429 -101.68 -171.37 -35.42
CA SER A 429 -101.63 -172.70 -34.75
C SER A 429 -100.64 -172.88 -33.57
N ASP A 430 -101.09 -172.50 -32.37
CA ASP A 430 -101.14 -173.27 -31.10
C ASP A 430 -99.98 -174.23 -30.65
N TRP A 431 -99.51 -174.10 -29.39
CA TRP A 431 -98.62 -174.99 -28.54
C TRP A 431 -97.04 -175.00 -28.61
N SER A 432 -96.36 -174.35 -27.62
CA SER A 432 -95.21 -174.81 -26.74
C SER A 432 -93.66 -174.95 -27.10
N HIS A 433 -92.78 -174.29 -26.28
CA HIS A 433 -91.46 -174.66 -25.62
C HIS A 433 -90.03 -174.95 -26.29
N LEU A 434 -88.94 -174.38 -25.67
CA LEU A 434 -87.51 -174.85 -25.40
C LEU A 434 -86.23 -174.79 -26.35
N ARG A 435 -85.09 -174.25 -25.79
CA ARG A 435 -83.60 -174.65 -25.85
C ARG A 435 -82.60 -174.33 -27.03
N GLY A 436 -81.36 -173.80 -26.73
CA GLY A 436 -80.05 -174.21 -27.39
C GLY A 436 -78.99 -173.17 -27.92
N GLN A 437 -77.66 -173.45 -27.74
CA GLN A 437 -76.43 -172.94 -28.46
C GLN A 437 -75.95 -171.44 -28.27
N SER A 438 -74.72 -170.92 -28.60
CA SER A 438 -73.33 -171.37 -28.98
C SER A 438 -72.27 -170.23 -28.74
N HIS A 439 -70.91 -170.41 -28.92
CA HIS A 439 -69.86 -169.35 -28.75
C HIS A 439 -68.44 -169.61 -29.39
N HIS A 440 -67.52 -168.60 -29.34
CA HIS A 440 -66.02 -168.61 -29.53
C HIS A 440 -65.37 -168.68 -30.94
N CYS A 441 -64.05 -168.52 -31.17
CA CYS A 441 -62.83 -168.45 -30.30
C CYS A 441 -61.96 -167.17 -30.59
N LEU A 442 -60.61 -167.04 -30.64
CA LEU A 442 -59.37 -167.88 -30.55
C LEU A 442 -58.18 -167.00 -30.01
N LEU A 443 -57.01 -167.55 -29.62
CA LEU A 443 -56.10 -166.94 -28.61
C LEU A 443 -54.55 -167.21 -28.73
N THR A 444 -53.74 -166.29 -28.16
CA THR A 444 -52.45 -166.46 -27.37
C THR A 444 -51.00 -166.63 -27.94
N ARG A 445 -50.06 -165.91 -27.25
CA ARG A 445 -48.75 -166.31 -26.60
C ARG A 445 -47.34 -166.17 -27.27
N GLY A 446 -46.52 -165.25 -26.72
CA GLY A 446 -45.05 -165.34 -26.44
C GLY A 446 -44.06 -164.56 -27.35
N MET A 447 -42.92 -163.96 -26.90
CA MET A 447 -42.35 -163.66 -25.55
C MET A 447 -41.08 -162.72 -25.61
N VAL A 448 -40.85 -161.79 -24.61
CA VAL A 448 -39.55 -161.10 -24.18
C VAL A 448 -39.11 -159.62 -24.66
N LEU A 449 -39.24 -158.53 -23.80
CA LEU A 449 -38.47 -157.19 -23.64
C LEU A 449 -39.11 -155.69 -23.66
N PRO A 450 -38.49 -154.47 -23.91
CA PRO A 450 -38.45 -153.27 -22.95
C PRO A 450 -38.41 -151.69 -23.36
N THR A 451 -38.47 -150.73 -22.36
CA THR A 451 -37.76 -149.36 -22.12
C THR A 451 -38.07 -147.86 -22.63
N GLN A 452 -37.86 -146.82 -21.74
CA GLN A 452 -37.39 -145.35 -21.86
C GLN A 452 -38.30 -144.13 -22.36
N LEU A 453 -38.14 -142.76 -22.16
CA LEU A 453 -37.43 -141.72 -21.27
C LEU A 453 -37.95 -140.19 -21.35
N ASP A 454 -37.23 -139.15 -20.81
CA ASP A 454 -37.63 -137.71 -20.41
C ASP A 454 -37.04 -136.48 -21.27
N TYR A 455 -36.98 -135.11 -21.04
CA TYR A 455 -37.32 -133.96 -20.07
C TYR A 455 -37.20 -132.54 -20.83
N GLY A 456 -37.21 -131.20 -20.45
CA GLY A 456 -37.25 -130.14 -19.33
C GLY A 456 -36.95 -128.68 -19.94
N SER A 457 -36.92 -127.38 -19.44
CA SER A 457 -37.22 -126.49 -18.23
C SER A 457 -37.22 -124.91 -18.57
N LEU A 458 -37.34 -123.88 -17.64
CA LEU A 458 -37.77 -122.42 -17.91
C LEU A 458 -37.25 -121.19 -17.01
N CYS A 459 -37.43 -119.87 -17.40
CA CYS A 459 -38.00 -118.66 -16.62
C CYS A 459 -37.27 -117.27 -16.26
N ARG A 460 -38.06 -116.24 -15.77
CA ARG A 460 -37.85 -114.98 -14.90
C ARG A 460 -37.15 -113.67 -15.44
N CYS A 461 -37.15 -112.42 -14.87
CA CYS A 461 -37.95 -111.47 -13.97
C CYS A 461 -37.32 -109.99 -14.05
N PHE A 462 -37.52 -108.84 -13.31
CA PHE A 462 -38.20 -108.33 -12.05
C PHE A 462 -38.44 -106.73 -12.03
N SER A 463 -38.48 -105.99 -10.87
CA SER A 463 -38.89 -104.53 -10.65
C SER A 463 -38.16 -103.74 -9.50
N GLY A 464 -38.39 -102.42 -9.28
CA GLY A 464 -38.21 -101.81 -7.92
C GLY A 464 -38.14 -100.27 -7.71
N CYS A 465 -38.79 -99.80 -6.63
CA CYS A 465 -38.75 -98.54 -5.84
C CYS A 465 -37.94 -97.31 -6.31
#